data_AF-A0A7Y2TFG8-F1
#
_entry.id   AF-A0A7Y2TFG8-F1
#
_cell.length_a   1.000
_cell.length_b   1.000
_cell.length_c   1.000
_cell.angle_alpha   90.00
_cell.angle_beta   90.00
_cell.angle_gamma   90.00
#
_symmetry.space_group_name_H-M   'P 1'
#
loop_
_entity.id
_entity.type
_entity.pdbx_description
1 polymer ?
#
loop_
_entity_poly.entity_id
_entity_poly.type
_entity_poly.pdbx_seq_one_letter_code
_entity_poly.pdbx_strand_id
1 'polypeptide(L)'
;VISAARSQQFRWNKGGAENFRKMLVRILKSKNITLKTKLHGIVHLLNSTMFLSVLIVAILSVPMLYIKHQYAFIQGYFVALSFFIITTIIYFMCYWHMYKTVHGKGFKNFIAYIGMFFTFFSIAMGFSIHNTLAVIEGHLGMKSDFIRTPKFNLNASNKNWKENKYISNKISVSTILEGLLMLYFAFGMFSSFLVKEHGVDFGLFPFHLMLFLGFGYVFVQSLKTHN
;
A
#
# COMPACT_ATOMS: atom_id res chain seq x y z
N VAL A 1 4.19 -6.86 -17.18
CA VAL A 1 4.43 -5.52 -16.57
C VAL A 1 4.22 -5.54 -15.04
N ILE A 2 3.09 -6.03 -14.52
CA ILE A 2 2.85 -6.06 -13.06
C ILE A 2 3.88 -6.90 -12.29
N SER A 3 4.33 -8.03 -12.85
CA SER A 3 5.41 -8.84 -12.27
C SER A 3 6.73 -8.08 -12.10
N ALA A 4 7.06 -7.20 -13.05
CA ALA A 4 8.22 -6.31 -12.92
C ALA A 4 8.04 -5.30 -11.79
N ALA A 5 6.87 -4.66 -11.72
CA ALA A 5 6.57 -3.72 -10.63
C ALA A 5 6.62 -4.40 -9.25
N ARG A 6 6.04 -5.60 -9.10
CA ARG A 6 6.06 -6.37 -7.85
C ARG A 6 7.47 -6.75 -7.40
N SER A 7 8.28 -7.27 -8.33
CA SER A 7 9.68 -7.61 -8.02
C SER A 7 10.48 -6.37 -7.63
N GLN A 8 10.28 -5.26 -8.33
CA GLN A 8 10.93 -3.98 -8.00
C GLN A 8 10.53 -3.48 -6.61
N GLN A 9 9.23 -3.45 -6.33
CA GLN A 9 8.69 -2.99 -5.04
C GLN A 9 9.15 -3.87 -3.89
N PHE A 10 9.20 -5.20 -4.07
CA PHE A 10 9.72 -6.12 -3.05
C PHE A 10 11.17 -5.79 -2.69
N ARG A 11 12.03 -5.66 -3.71
CA ARG A 11 13.46 -5.37 -3.50
C ARG A 11 13.69 -4.04 -2.82
N TRP A 12 12.96 -3.00 -3.23
CA TRP A 12 13.08 -1.68 -2.62
C TRP A 12 12.62 -1.68 -1.15
N ASN A 13 11.48 -2.30 -0.86
CA ASN A 13 10.95 -2.31 0.50
C ASN A 13 11.77 -3.18 1.45
N LYS A 14 12.21 -4.36 1.00
CA LYS A 14 13.14 -5.20 1.77
C LYS A 14 14.47 -4.50 2.02
N GLY A 15 15.08 -3.95 0.96
CA GLY A 15 16.36 -3.23 1.07
C GLY A 15 16.27 -1.99 1.98
N GLY A 16 15.15 -1.27 1.95
CA GLY A 16 14.87 -0.17 2.88
C GLY A 16 14.84 -0.62 4.33
N ALA A 17 14.10 -1.70 4.63
CA ALA A 17 14.04 -2.27 5.98
C ALA A 17 15.41 -2.82 6.45
N GLU A 18 16.18 -3.48 5.58
CA GLU A 18 17.54 -3.92 5.91
C GLU A 18 18.49 -2.73 6.17
N ASN A 19 18.35 -1.64 5.41
CA ASN A 19 19.12 -0.42 5.61
C ASN A 19 18.78 0.21 6.97
N PHE A 20 17.49 0.28 7.32
CA PHE A 20 17.05 0.71 8.65
C PHE A 20 17.75 -0.07 9.76
N ARG A 21 17.73 -1.41 9.71
CA ARG A 21 18.39 -2.24 10.74
C ARG A 21 19.89 -1.96 10.87
N LYS A 22 20.58 -1.84 9.74
CA LYS A 22 22.03 -1.61 9.70
C LYS A 22 22.41 -0.21 10.20
N MET A 23 21.57 0.79 9.94
CA MET A 23 21.88 2.19 10.20
C MET A 23 21.30 2.71 11.52
N LEU A 24 20.23 2.12 12.06
CA LEU A 24 19.55 2.60 13.28
C LEU A 24 20.53 2.80 14.44
N VAL A 25 21.30 1.75 14.77
CA VAL A 25 22.26 1.80 15.88
C VAL A 25 23.36 2.82 15.62
N ARG A 26 23.80 2.96 14.36
CA ARG A 26 24.85 3.92 13.97
C ARG A 26 24.36 5.36 14.11
N ILE A 27 23.12 5.64 13.71
CA ILE A 27 22.50 6.97 13.86
C ILE A 27 22.34 7.32 15.34
N LEU A 28 21.83 6.39 16.15
CA LEU A 28 21.61 6.61 17.58
C LEU A 28 22.93 6.88 18.31
N LYS A 29 23.98 6.09 18.03
CA LYS A 29 25.31 6.23 18.66
C LYS A 29 26.15 7.39 18.14
N SER A 30 25.78 7.99 17.01
CA SER A 30 26.56 9.09 16.44
C SER A 30 26.56 10.31 17.37
N LYS A 31 27.76 10.74 17.78
CA LYS A 31 27.96 11.93 18.64
C LYS A 31 27.97 13.24 17.84
N ASN A 32 28.20 13.16 16.53
CA ASN A 32 28.46 14.31 15.66
C ASN A 32 27.19 14.86 14.97
N ILE A 33 26.01 14.36 15.32
CA ILE A 33 24.74 14.78 14.71
C ILE A 33 23.71 15.14 15.77
N THR A 34 22.93 16.17 15.49
CA THR A 34 21.88 16.67 16.40
C THR A 34 20.75 15.65 16.57
N LEU A 35 20.02 15.73 17.69
CA LEU A 35 18.83 14.89 17.92
C LEU A 35 17.79 15.04 16.80
N LYS A 36 17.59 16.26 16.29
CA LYS A 36 16.70 16.53 15.16
C LYS A 36 17.11 15.72 13.93
N THR A 37 18.38 15.77 13.56
CA THR A 37 18.91 14.99 12.42
C THR A 37 18.74 13.49 12.63
N LYS A 38 18.95 13.00 13.87
CA LYS A 38 18.72 11.58 14.21
C LYS A 38 17.27 11.17 13.95
N LEU A 39 16.32 11.96 14.47
CA LEU A 39 14.89 11.68 14.30
C LEU A 39 14.48 11.68 12.83
N HIS A 40 14.88 12.70 12.05
CA HIS A 40 14.61 12.74 10.61
C HIS A 40 15.22 11.52 9.89
N GLY A 41 16.45 11.15 10.21
CA GLY A 41 17.11 9.97 9.62
C GLY A 41 16.39 8.67 9.93
N ILE A 42 15.96 8.47 11.18
CA ILE A 42 15.21 7.28 11.61
C ILE A 42 13.86 7.20 10.89
N VAL A 43 13.08 8.29 10.88
CA VAL A 43 11.78 8.34 10.21
C VAL A 43 11.93 8.12 8.70
N HIS A 44 12.95 8.71 8.08
CA HIS A 44 13.24 8.51 6.66
C HIS A 44 13.53 7.04 6.33
N LEU A 45 14.35 6.37 7.14
CA LEU A 45 14.67 4.95 6.95
C LEU A 45 13.46 4.03 7.19
N LEU A 46 12.46 4.47 7.97
CA LEU A 46 11.22 3.74 8.19
C LEU A 46 10.22 3.84 7.03
N ASN A 47 10.52 4.58 5.96
CA ASN A 47 9.59 4.82 4.85
C ASN A 47 8.99 3.52 4.26
N SER A 48 9.80 2.47 4.09
CA SER A 48 9.29 1.17 3.60
C SER A 48 8.29 0.51 4.55
N THR A 49 8.41 0.76 5.86
CA THR A 49 7.50 0.22 6.89
C THR A 49 6.09 0.80 6.77
N MET A 50 5.89 1.90 6.03
CA MET A 50 4.56 2.44 5.76
C MET A 50 3.58 1.39 5.22
N PHE A 51 4.03 0.47 4.36
CA PHE A 51 3.16 -0.58 3.81
C PHE A 51 2.62 -1.54 4.87
N LEU A 52 3.44 -1.87 5.89
CA LEU A 52 3.01 -2.67 7.05
C LEU A 52 1.96 -1.90 7.85
N SER A 53 2.18 -0.61 8.11
CA SER A 53 1.21 0.22 8.82
C SER A 53 -0.12 0.33 8.05
N VAL A 54 -0.06 0.51 6.73
CA VAL A 54 -1.26 0.55 5.86
C VAL A 54 -2.01 -0.79 5.92
N LEU A 55 -1.31 -1.93 5.86
CA LEU A 55 -1.96 -3.24 5.94
C LEU A 55 -2.64 -3.46 7.30
N ILE A 56 -1.98 -3.09 8.40
CA ILE A 56 -2.55 -3.18 9.75
C ILE A 56 -3.82 -2.33 9.86
N VAL A 57 -3.76 -1.06 9.44
CA VAL A 57 -4.93 -0.17 9.44
C VAL A 57 -6.04 -0.72 8.56
N ALA A 58 -5.70 -1.24 7.37
CA ALA A 58 -6.67 -1.84 6.48
C ALA A 58 -7.38 -3.03 7.13
N ILE A 59 -6.64 -4.01 7.66
CA ILE A 59 -7.25 -5.17 8.33
C ILE A 59 -8.08 -4.75 9.54
N LEU A 60 -7.56 -3.88 10.41
CA LEU A 60 -8.28 -3.44 11.60
C LEU A 60 -9.49 -2.56 11.30
N SER A 61 -9.56 -1.93 10.13
CA SER A 61 -10.65 -1.01 9.78
C SER A 61 -12.03 -1.67 9.72
N VAL A 62 -12.13 -2.97 9.44
CA VAL A 62 -13.42 -3.70 9.42
C VAL A 62 -13.93 -4.01 10.82
N PRO A 63 -13.18 -4.69 11.72
CA PRO A 63 -13.64 -4.92 13.11
C PRO A 63 -13.86 -3.60 13.85
N MET A 64 -13.12 -2.56 13.50
CA MET A 64 -13.31 -1.21 14.02
C MET A 64 -14.72 -0.65 13.76
N LEU A 65 -15.37 -1.00 12.63
CA LEU A 65 -16.76 -0.63 12.39
C LEU A 65 -17.66 -1.17 13.51
N TYR A 66 -17.54 -2.44 13.85
CA TYR A 66 -18.38 -3.07 14.88
C TYR A 66 -18.08 -2.55 16.29
N ILE A 67 -16.79 -2.39 16.64
CA ILE A 67 -16.38 -1.92 17.97
C ILE A 67 -16.89 -0.50 18.24
N LYS A 68 -16.83 0.38 17.23
CA LYS A 68 -17.31 1.76 17.34
C LYS A 68 -18.77 1.84 17.76
N HIS A 69 -19.60 0.92 17.27
CA HIS A 69 -21.03 0.89 17.55
C HIS A 69 -21.38 0.18 18.85
N GLN A 70 -20.57 -0.78 19.29
CA GLN A 70 -20.81 -1.51 20.54
C GLN A 70 -20.47 -0.71 21.81
N TYR A 71 -19.53 0.22 21.76
CA TYR A 71 -18.99 0.89 22.94
C TYR A 71 -19.03 2.43 22.83
N ALA A 72 -20.08 3.03 23.40
CA ALA A 72 -20.31 4.49 23.35
C ALA A 72 -19.13 5.34 23.86
N PHE A 73 -18.37 4.84 24.86
CA PHE A 73 -17.22 5.58 25.41
C PHE A 73 -16.05 5.73 24.41
N ILE A 74 -15.98 4.88 23.38
CA ILE A 74 -14.90 4.92 22.37
C ILE A 74 -15.22 5.94 21.27
N GLN A 75 -16.47 6.41 21.15
CA GLN A 75 -16.92 7.32 20.09
C GLN A 75 -16.07 8.60 20.00
N GLY A 76 -15.68 9.18 21.14
CA GLY A 76 -14.81 10.37 21.18
C GLY A 76 -13.44 10.13 20.55
N TYR A 77 -12.86 8.95 20.74
CA TYR A 77 -11.59 8.58 20.09
C TYR A 77 -11.74 8.48 18.58
N PHE A 78 -12.87 7.98 18.07
CA PHE A 78 -13.13 7.91 16.62
C PHE A 78 -13.26 9.29 15.98
N VAL A 79 -13.90 10.24 16.68
CA VAL A 79 -13.97 11.63 16.23
C VAL A 79 -12.58 12.25 16.20
N ALA A 80 -11.76 12.05 17.24
CA ALA A 80 -10.37 12.49 17.24
C ALA A 80 -9.57 11.85 16.10
N LEU A 81 -9.78 10.56 15.81
CA LEU A 81 -9.10 9.87 14.72
C LEU A 81 -9.53 10.37 13.33
N SER A 82 -10.77 10.81 13.15
CA SER A 82 -11.22 11.39 11.88
C SER A 82 -10.47 12.68 11.51
N PHE A 83 -9.85 13.37 12.47
CA PHE A 83 -8.97 14.50 12.20
C PHE A 83 -7.83 14.10 11.25
N PHE A 84 -7.32 12.87 11.34
CA PHE A 84 -6.24 12.40 10.48
C PHE A 84 -6.62 12.28 9.00
N ILE A 85 -7.90 12.38 8.62
CA ILE A 85 -8.32 12.51 7.21
C ILE A 85 -7.66 13.73 6.55
N ILE A 86 -7.35 14.77 7.33
CA ILE A 86 -6.61 15.95 6.84
C ILE A 86 -5.27 15.57 6.20
N THR A 87 -4.62 14.48 6.66
CA THR A 87 -3.35 14.03 6.09
C THR A 87 -3.50 13.57 4.64
N THR A 88 -4.60 12.88 4.31
CA THR A 88 -4.94 12.49 2.94
C THR A 88 -5.22 13.72 2.06
N ILE A 89 -5.89 14.74 2.62
CA ILE A 89 -6.16 15.99 1.90
C ILE A 89 -4.85 16.74 1.61
N ILE A 90 -3.95 16.84 2.59
CA ILE A 90 -2.62 17.44 2.40
C ILE A 90 -1.85 16.67 1.33
N TYR A 91 -1.84 15.34 1.39
CA TYR A 91 -1.18 14.49 0.41
C TYR A 91 -1.75 14.70 -1.00
N PHE A 92 -3.08 14.76 -1.14
CA PHE A 92 -3.76 15.10 -2.39
C PHE A 92 -3.36 16.48 -2.92
N MET A 93 -3.22 17.49 -2.06
CA MET A 93 -2.79 18.83 -2.49
C MET A 93 -1.31 18.87 -2.92
N CYS A 94 -0.43 18.18 -2.20
CA CYS A 94 0.99 18.07 -2.56
C CYS A 94 1.16 17.39 -3.92
N TYR A 95 0.46 16.28 -4.15
CA TYR A 95 0.53 15.57 -5.42
C TYR A 95 -0.13 16.35 -6.56
N TRP A 96 -1.16 17.14 -6.29
CA TRP A 96 -1.71 18.07 -7.28
C TRP A 96 -0.68 19.12 -7.71
N HIS A 97 0.09 19.64 -6.75
CA HIS A 97 1.14 20.59 -7.05
C HIS A 97 2.22 19.98 -7.95
N MET A 98 2.60 18.72 -7.73
CA MET A 98 3.52 18.00 -8.60
C MET A 98 2.92 17.63 -9.96
N TYR A 99 1.64 17.29 -9.99
CA TYR A 99 0.97 16.92 -11.24
C TYR A 99 0.88 18.10 -12.19
N LYS A 100 0.47 19.27 -11.68
CA LYS A 100 0.25 20.48 -12.49
C LYS A 100 1.53 21.11 -13.02
N THR A 101 2.70 20.84 -12.44
CA THR A 101 4.00 21.31 -12.98
C THR A 101 4.40 20.54 -14.24
N VAL A 102 3.97 19.28 -14.36
CA VAL A 102 4.27 18.41 -15.51
C VAL A 102 3.19 18.47 -16.58
N HIS A 103 1.91 18.43 -16.18
CA HIS A 103 0.76 18.31 -17.11
C HIS A 103 0.02 19.64 -17.35
N GLY A 104 0.40 20.70 -16.63
CA GLY A 104 -0.28 22.00 -16.67
C GLY A 104 -1.48 22.10 -15.72
N LYS A 105 -2.00 23.32 -15.58
CA LYS A 105 -3.17 23.65 -14.75
C LYS A 105 -4.48 23.51 -15.56
N GLY A 106 -5.63 23.62 -14.90
CA GLY A 106 -6.95 23.68 -15.55
C GLY A 106 -7.91 22.58 -15.08
N PHE A 107 -9.22 22.79 -15.31
CA PHE A 107 -10.28 21.89 -14.83
C PHE A 107 -10.15 20.47 -15.39
N LYS A 108 -9.92 20.33 -16.71
CA LYS A 108 -9.73 19.02 -17.35
C LYS A 108 -8.57 18.24 -16.73
N ASN A 109 -7.44 18.90 -16.50
CA ASN A 109 -6.26 18.31 -15.87
C ASN A 109 -6.51 17.96 -14.40
N PHE A 110 -7.32 18.74 -13.69
CA PHE A 110 -7.71 18.45 -12.32
C PHE A 110 -8.60 17.20 -12.21
N ILE A 111 -9.58 17.04 -13.10
CA ILE A 111 -10.40 15.82 -13.17
C ILE A 111 -9.54 14.59 -13.51
N ALA A 112 -8.63 14.72 -14.49
CA ALA A 112 -7.69 13.65 -14.81
C ALA A 112 -6.80 13.28 -13.61
N TYR A 113 -6.33 14.28 -12.87
CA TYR A 113 -5.55 14.08 -11.65
C TYR A 113 -6.33 13.34 -10.56
N ILE A 114 -7.60 13.68 -10.33
CA ILE A 114 -8.45 12.96 -9.37
C ILE A 114 -8.45 11.47 -9.70
N GLY A 115 -8.79 11.11 -10.95
CA GLY A 115 -8.79 9.72 -11.39
C GLY A 115 -7.44 9.04 -11.22
N MET A 116 -6.36 9.71 -11.61
CA MET A 116 -4.99 9.19 -11.46
C MET A 116 -4.61 8.98 -10.00
N PHE A 117 -4.90 9.94 -9.12
CA PHE A 117 -4.57 9.89 -7.70
C PHE A 117 -5.27 8.73 -7.01
N PHE A 118 -6.59 8.61 -7.18
CA PHE A 118 -7.35 7.52 -6.55
C PHE A 118 -6.98 6.15 -7.14
N THR A 119 -6.67 6.07 -8.43
CA THR A 119 -6.14 4.85 -9.05
C THR A 119 -4.79 4.47 -8.45
N PHE A 120 -3.85 5.41 -8.41
CA PHE A 120 -2.52 5.22 -7.83
C PHE A 120 -2.61 4.80 -6.36
N PHE A 121 -3.40 5.51 -5.56
CA PHE A 121 -3.54 5.26 -4.13
C PHE A 121 -4.17 3.88 -3.86
N SER A 122 -5.21 3.51 -4.63
CA SER A 122 -5.82 2.18 -4.52
C SER A 122 -4.85 1.07 -4.89
N ILE A 123 -4.12 1.19 -5.99
CA ILE A 123 -3.11 0.19 -6.40
C ILE A 123 -1.96 0.11 -5.38
N ALA A 124 -1.51 1.25 -4.84
CA ALA A 124 -0.49 1.28 -3.80
C ALA A 124 -0.93 0.53 -2.54
N MET A 125 -2.20 0.70 -2.13
CA MET A 125 -2.80 -0.07 -1.04
C MET A 125 -2.93 -1.56 -1.38
N GLY A 126 -3.28 -1.91 -2.63
CA GLY A 126 -3.32 -3.31 -3.08
C GLY A 126 -1.97 -4.03 -3.01
N PHE A 127 -0.86 -3.30 -3.16
CA PHE A 127 0.49 -3.86 -2.96
C PHE A 127 0.91 -4.00 -1.49
N SER A 128 0.09 -3.54 -0.53
CA SER A 128 0.48 -3.49 0.89
C SER A 128 0.86 -4.86 1.46
N ILE A 129 0.12 -5.93 1.17
CA ILE A 129 0.46 -7.28 1.66
C ILE A 129 1.81 -7.76 1.12
N HIS A 130 2.03 -7.65 -0.19
CA HIS A 130 3.26 -8.06 -0.87
C HIS A 130 4.47 -7.27 -0.35
N ASN A 131 4.33 -5.95 -0.19
CA ASN A 131 5.38 -5.10 0.33
C ASN A 131 5.61 -5.32 1.84
N THR A 132 4.56 -5.61 2.60
CA THR A 132 4.67 -5.94 4.02
C THR A 132 5.50 -7.19 4.25
N LEU A 133 5.31 -8.24 3.44
CA LEU A 133 6.15 -9.44 3.51
C LEU A 133 7.64 -9.10 3.29
N ALA A 134 7.93 -8.25 2.30
CA ALA A 134 9.29 -7.78 2.03
C ALA A 134 9.89 -7.00 3.22
N VAL A 135 9.09 -6.13 3.83
CA VAL A 135 9.48 -5.32 5.00
C VAL A 135 9.75 -6.20 6.21
N ILE A 136 8.89 -7.17 6.49
CA ILE A 136 9.05 -8.12 7.61
C ILE A 136 10.32 -8.94 7.41
N GLU A 137 10.55 -9.50 6.22
CA GLU A 137 11.80 -10.20 5.91
C GLU A 137 13.02 -9.31 6.15
N GLY A 138 12.96 -8.05 5.70
CA GLY A 138 14.04 -7.08 5.87
C GLY A 138 14.31 -6.75 7.33
N HIS A 139 13.26 -6.52 8.14
CA HIS A 139 13.35 -6.24 9.58
C HIS A 139 13.81 -7.45 10.41
N LEU A 140 13.50 -8.67 9.96
CA LEU A 140 14.02 -9.90 10.57
C LEU A 140 15.44 -10.23 10.08
N GLY A 141 15.89 -9.66 8.96
CA GLY A 141 17.19 -9.97 8.36
C GLY A 141 17.23 -11.32 7.66
N MET A 142 16.09 -11.78 7.17
CA MET A 142 15.99 -13.03 6.43
C MET A 142 16.80 -12.91 5.14
N LYS A 143 17.80 -13.78 4.96
CA LYS A 143 18.52 -13.88 3.68
C LYS A 143 17.59 -14.57 2.68
N SER A 144 17.25 -13.89 1.59
CA SER A 144 16.50 -14.48 0.48
C SER A 144 17.15 -14.10 -0.85
N ASP A 145 16.81 -14.85 -1.89
CA ASP A 145 17.42 -14.69 -3.21
C ASP A 145 17.15 -13.29 -3.79
N PHE A 146 18.18 -12.72 -4.41
CA PHE A 146 18.04 -11.46 -5.13
C PHE A 146 17.40 -11.71 -6.51
N ILE A 147 16.08 -11.90 -6.51
CA ILE A 147 15.29 -12.08 -7.75
C ILE A 147 15.37 -10.78 -8.56
N ARG A 148 16.02 -10.85 -9.73
CA ARG A 148 16.17 -9.68 -10.61
C ARG A 148 14.82 -9.26 -11.18
N THR A 149 14.60 -7.95 -11.27
CA THR A 149 13.39 -7.41 -11.90
C THR A 149 13.32 -7.84 -13.36
N PRO A 150 12.19 -8.43 -13.78
CA PRO A 150 11.93 -8.77 -15.17
C PRO A 150 12.13 -7.57 -16.10
N LYS A 151 12.97 -7.72 -17.13
CA LYS A 151 13.11 -6.73 -18.21
C LYS A 151 12.38 -7.26 -19.44
N PHE A 152 11.28 -6.62 -19.81
CA PHE A 152 10.54 -6.94 -21.03
C PHE A 152 11.10 -6.09 -22.17
N ASN A 153 11.70 -6.70 -23.18
CA ASN A 153 12.21 -5.99 -24.36
C ASN A 153 11.05 -5.78 -25.35
N LEU A 154 10.36 -4.64 -25.23
CA LEU A 154 9.13 -4.33 -25.99
C LEU A 154 9.37 -4.17 -27.50
N ASN A 155 10.63 -4.03 -27.94
CA ASN A 155 10.99 -3.83 -29.35
C ASN A 155 11.32 -5.14 -30.09
N ALA A 156 11.35 -6.29 -29.39
CA ALA A 156 11.58 -7.58 -30.04
C ALA A 156 10.25 -8.15 -30.52
N SER A 157 9.91 -7.87 -31.77
CA SER A 157 8.64 -8.22 -32.45
C SER A 157 8.33 -9.71 -32.60
N ASN A 158 9.10 -10.64 -32.01
CA ASN A 158 8.98 -12.05 -32.34
C ASN A 158 9.46 -13.04 -31.25
N LYS A 159 8.98 -12.91 -29.99
CA LYS A 159 9.19 -13.96 -28.98
C LYS A 159 7.91 -14.37 -28.28
N ASN A 160 7.71 -15.69 -28.16
CA ASN A 160 6.71 -16.32 -27.31
C ASN A 160 6.86 -15.79 -25.88
N TRP A 161 5.92 -14.95 -25.44
CA TRP A 161 5.94 -14.34 -24.12
C TRP A 161 5.90 -15.38 -22.99
N LYS A 162 5.30 -16.55 -23.27
CA LYS A 162 5.19 -17.70 -22.37
C LYS A 162 6.53 -18.37 -22.04
N GLU A 163 7.59 -18.16 -22.82
CA GLU A 163 8.93 -18.73 -22.57
C GLU A 163 9.81 -17.81 -21.72
N ASN A 164 9.29 -16.68 -21.25
CA ASN A 164 10.07 -15.76 -20.44
C ASN A 164 10.32 -16.38 -19.06
N LYS A 165 11.60 -16.63 -18.72
CA LYS A 165 12.06 -17.16 -17.41
C LYS A 165 11.52 -16.40 -16.19
N TYR A 166 11.06 -15.16 -16.38
CA TYR A 166 10.46 -14.33 -15.33
C TYR A 166 8.96 -14.59 -15.09
N ILE A 167 8.31 -15.42 -15.92
CA ILE A 167 6.93 -15.86 -15.74
C ILE A 167 6.96 -17.19 -14.99
N SER A 168 6.41 -17.19 -13.79
CA SER A 168 6.17 -18.41 -13.00
C SER A 168 4.72 -18.83 -13.22
N ASN A 169 4.45 -20.11 -13.45
CA ASN A 169 3.07 -20.63 -13.53
C ASN A 169 2.47 -20.96 -12.16
N LYS A 170 3.22 -20.79 -11.06
CA LYS A 170 2.73 -21.09 -9.71
C LYS A 170 2.15 -19.84 -9.05
N ILE A 171 0.88 -19.93 -8.66
CA ILE A 171 0.20 -18.91 -7.85
C ILE A 171 0.95 -18.77 -6.52
N SER A 172 1.36 -17.55 -6.19
CA SER A 172 2.04 -17.27 -4.92
C SER A 172 1.06 -17.18 -3.75
N VAL A 173 1.51 -17.49 -2.54
CA VAL A 173 0.70 -17.30 -1.31
C VAL A 173 0.22 -15.85 -1.18
N SER A 174 1.07 -14.89 -1.56
CA SER A 174 0.71 -13.45 -1.59
C SER A 174 -0.48 -13.19 -2.51
N THR A 175 -0.54 -13.83 -3.68
CA THR A 175 -1.68 -13.73 -4.61
C THR A 175 -2.97 -14.27 -3.99
N ILE A 176 -2.91 -15.39 -3.27
CA ILE A 176 -4.08 -15.95 -2.58
C ILE A 176 -4.57 -14.98 -1.48
N LEU A 177 -3.63 -14.43 -0.69
CA LEU A 177 -3.95 -13.44 0.35
C LEU A 177 -4.54 -12.16 -0.24
N GLU A 178 -4.10 -11.71 -1.41
CA GLU A 178 -4.70 -10.56 -2.12
C GLU A 178 -6.17 -10.83 -2.47
N GLY A 179 -6.50 -12.02 -2.96
CA GLY A 179 -7.89 -12.42 -3.24
C GLY A 179 -8.74 -12.52 -1.97
N LEU A 180 -8.19 -13.07 -0.87
CA LEU A 180 -8.88 -13.10 0.42
C LEU A 180 -9.12 -11.70 0.99
N LEU A 181 -8.13 -10.82 0.90
CA LEU A 181 -8.26 -9.43 1.34
C LEU A 181 -9.27 -8.66 0.47
N MET A 182 -9.32 -8.90 -0.84
CA MET A 182 -10.38 -8.36 -1.69
C MET A 182 -11.77 -8.76 -1.16
N LEU A 183 -12.01 -10.04 -0.90
CA LEU A 183 -13.29 -10.51 -0.35
C LEU A 183 -13.56 -9.93 1.06
N TYR A 184 -12.52 -9.81 1.88
CA TYR A 184 -12.61 -9.20 3.20
C TYR A 184 -13.05 -7.73 3.15
N PHE A 185 -12.54 -6.94 2.20
CA PHE A 185 -12.95 -5.55 2.04
C PHE A 185 -14.31 -5.40 1.34
N ALA A 186 -14.70 -6.35 0.50
CA ALA A 186 -16.09 -6.44 0.03
C ALA A 186 -17.05 -6.68 1.21
N PHE A 187 -16.67 -7.56 2.15
CA PHE A 187 -17.39 -7.74 3.40
C PHE A 187 -17.40 -6.45 4.25
N GLY A 188 -16.28 -5.73 4.36
CA GLY A 188 -16.22 -4.43 5.03
C GLY A 188 -17.20 -3.40 4.45
N MET A 189 -17.26 -3.30 3.12
CA MET A 189 -18.25 -2.45 2.43
C MET A 189 -19.70 -2.88 2.71
N PHE A 190 -19.98 -4.18 2.72
CA PHE A 190 -21.30 -4.70 3.07
C PHE A 190 -21.63 -4.44 4.55
N SER A 191 -20.63 -4.53 5.43
CA SER A 191 -20.76 -4.29 6.87
C SER A 191 -21.27 -2.88 7.18
N SER A 192 -20.89 -1.86 6.38
CA SER A 192 -21.43 -0.50 6.50
C SER A 192 -22.96 -0.43 6.48
N PHE A 193 -23.63 -1.39 5.82
CA PHE A 193 -25.10 -1.49 5.76
C PHE A 193 -25.69 -2.42 6.83
N LEU A 194 -24.88 -3.27 7.45
CA LEU A 194 -25.32 -4.30 8.40
C LEU A 194 -25.34 -3.84 9.85
N VAL A 195 -24.57 -2.81 10.22
CA VAL A 195 -24.50 -2.30 11.60
C VAL A 195 -25.78 -1.52 11.95
N LYS A 196 -26.93 -2.17 11.78
CA LYS A 196 -28.28 -1.58 11.77
C LYS A 196 -28.77 -1.13 13.14
N GLU A 197 -28.24 -1.66 14.24
CA GLU A 197 -28.72 -1.30 15.58
C GLU A 197 -28.52 0.20 15.90
N HIS A 198 -27.65 0.90 15.17
CA HIS A 198 -27.37 2.34 15.36
C HIS A 198 -27.42 3.18 14.06
N GLY A 199 -27.87 2.63 12.92
CA GLY A 199 -27.95 3.31 11.62
C GLY A 199 -26.89 2.89 10.60
N VAL A 200 -26.80 3.58 9.46
CA VAL A 200 -25.81 3.25 8.41
C VAL A 200 -24.50 4.01 8.67
N ASP A 201 -23.34 3.34 8.63
CA ASP A 201 -22.02 3.98 8.83
C ASP A 201 -21.14 3.86 7.58
N PHE A 202 -21.12 4.94 6.80
CA PHE A 202 -20.30 5.07 5.60
C PHE A 202 -18.93 5.72 5.84
N GLY A 203 -18.54 5.98 7.11
CA GLY A 203 -17.31 6.71 7.40
C GLY A 203 -16.04 6.08 6.82
N LEU A 204 -15.96 4.74 6.80
CA LEU A 204 -14.85 3.98 6.21
C LEU A 204 -15.15 3.42 4.82
N PHE A 205 -16.37 3.61 4.30
CA PHE A 205 -16.78 3.01 3.05
C PHE A 205 -15.91 3.40 1.86
N PRO A 206 -15.54 4.70 1.66
CA PRO A 206 -14.62 5.07 0.58
C PRO A 206 -13.26 4.38 0.72
N PHE A 207 -12.76 4.22 1.95
CA PHE A 207 -11.49 3.54 2.22
C PHE A 207 -11.57 2.04 1.88
N HIS A 208 -12.64 1.36 2.30
CA HIS A 208 -12.87 -0.06 1.95
C HIS A 208 -13.08 -0.27 0.46
N LEU A 209 -13.76 0.66 -0.23
CA LEU A 209 -13.92 0.62 -1.68
C LEU A 209 -12.56 0.69 -2.39
N MET A 210 -11.68 1.62 -1.97
CA MET A 210 -10.34 1.72 -2.56
C MET A 210 -9.49 0.49 -2.27
N LEU A 211 -9.60 -0.11 -1.08
CA LEU A 211 -8.93 -1.36 -0.73
C LEU A 211 -9.46 -2.52 -1.60
N PHE A 212 -10.78 -2.65 -1.74
CA PHE A 212 -11.41 -3.64 -2.59
C PHE A 212 -10.94 -3.54 -4.05
N LEU A 213 -10.99 -2.35 -4.63
CA LEU A 213 -10.52 -2.10 -6.00
C LEU A 213 -9.01 -2.32 -6.15
N GLY A 214 -8.23 -1.89 -5.16
CA GLY A 214 -6.77 -2.05 -5.14
C GLY A 214 -6.35 -3.52 -5.11
N PHE A 215 -6.81 -4.26 -4.11
CA PHE A 215 -6.52 -5.69 -3.97
C PHE A 215 -7.10 -6.49 -5.14
N GLY A 216 -8.32 -6.18 -5.60
CA GLY A 216 -8.93 -6.82 -6.76
C GLY A 216 -8.13 -6.61 -8.04
N TYR A 217 -7.66 -5.38 -8.31
CA TYR A 217 -6.80 -5.11 -9.45
C TYR A 217 -5.50 -5.92 -9.38
N VAL A 218 -4.80 -5.88 -8.24
CA VAL A 218 -3.52 -6.59 -8.08
C VAL A 218 -3.71 -8.11 -8.19
N PHE A 219 -4.78 -8.65 -7.60
CA PHE A 219 -5.13 -10.07 -7.68
C PHE A 219 -5.38 -10.52 -9.12
N VAL A 220 -6.29 -9.85 -9.85
CA VAL A 220 -6.64 -10.20 -11.23
C VAL A 220 -5.43 -10.12 -12.15
N GLN A 221 -4.61 -9.08 -12.00
CA GLN A 221 -3.42 -8.91 -12.82
C GLN A 221 -2.33 -9.94 -12.48
N SER A 222 -2.27 -10.40 -11.23
CA SER A 222 -1.37 -11.48 -10.82
C SER A 222 -1.82 -12.82 -11.43
N LEU A 223 -3.12 -13.12 -11.44
CA LEU A 223 -3.65 -14.32 -12.11
C LEU A 223 -3.38 -14.31 -13.62
N LYS A 224 -3.58 -13.17 -14.29
CA LYS A 224 -3.26 -13.03 -15.74
C LYS A 224 -1.78 -13.22 -16.06
N THR A 225 -0.90 -13.08 -15.07
CA THR A 225 0.54 -13.33 -15.27
C THR A 225 0.89 -14.82 -15.15
N HIS A 226 0.02 -15.64 -14.55
CA HIS A 226 0.22 -17.08 -14.37
C HIS A 226 -0.41 -17.94 -15.48
N ASN A 227 -1.30 -17.37 -16.30
CA ASN A 227 -1.97 -18.02 -17.46
C ASN A 227 -1.28 -17.66 -18.79
#